data_AF-A0A815ZI84-F1
#
_entry.id   AF-A0A815ZI84-F1
#
_cell.length_a   1.000
_cell.length_b   1.000
_cell.length_c   1.000
_cell.angle_alpha   90.00
_cell.angle_beta   90.00
_cell.angle_gamma   90.00
#
_symmetry.space_group_name_H-M   'P 1'
#
loop_
_entity.id
_entity.type
_entity.pdbx_description
1 polymer ?
#
loop_
_entity_poly.entity_id
_entity_poly.type
_entity_poly.pdbx_seq_one_letter_code
_entity_poly.pdbx_strand_id
1 'polypeptide(L)'
;MASGTDNWIADTVGDFIHSPIWSAPVRTFINANCLIFEYDDDDDNDTNESNEKLVILEEQKNIFTKYQRLVDALVTSLGKDLDLDRNEVTKACQIPVSLDESILSDERYEQLYSARDFELFQNMMRKRNLILQLQALISLQLQWGLIKPGDTRDDLIVSLL
;
A
#
# COMPACT_ATOMS: atom_id res chain seq x y z
N MET A 1 11.51 11.09 30.96
CA MET A 1 10.10 11.53 31.11
C MET A 1 9.78 12.45 29.94
N ALA A 2 9.42 11.85 28.81
CA ALA A 2 8.82 12.45 27.62
C ALA A 2 7.73 11.43 27.22
N SER A 3 6.53 11.76 26.76
CA SER A 3 5.88 13.01 26.39
C SER A 3 4.39 12.63 26.25
N GLY A 4 3.52 13.08 27.15
CA GLY A 4 2.07 12.81 27.05
C GLY A 4 1.39 13.48 25.84
N THR A 5 2.12 14.35 25.12
CA THR A 5 1.65 15.13 23.98
C THR A 5 1.89 14.46 22.63
N ASP A 6 2.82 13.51 22.51
CA ASP A 6 3.09 12.85 21.22
C ASP A 6 2.14 11.67 20.98
N ASN A 7 1.60 11.08 22.05
CA ASN A 7 0.73 9.90 21.97
C ASN A 7 -0.61 10.21 21.29
N TRP A 8 -1.23 11.36 21.59
CA TRP A 8 -2.54 11.69 21.01
C TRP A 8 -2.46 11.99 19.50
N ILE A 9 -1.32 12.52 19.01
CA ILE A 9 -1.11 12.75 17.58
C ILE A 9 -0.97 11.41 16.86
N ALA A 10 -0.21 10.47 17.45
CA ALA A 10 -0.09 9.11 16.91
C ALA A 10 -1.45 8.39 16.88
N ASP A 11 -2.24 8.50 17.94
CA ASP A 11 -3.60 7.95 18.00
C ASP A 11 -4.49 8.57 16.90
N THR A 12 -4.42 9.90 16.73
CA THR A 12 -5.18 10.63 15.69
C THR A 12 -4.75 10.23 14.27
N VAL A 13 -3.45 10.04 14.03
CA VAL A 13 -2.94 9.52 12.76
C VAL A 13 -3.44 8.10 12.52
N GLY A 14 -3.43 7.26 13.56
CA GLY A 14 -4.00 5.91 13.54
C GLY A 14 -5.47 5.92 13.11
N ASP A 15 -6.30 6.76 13.74
CA ASP A 15 -7.71 6.91 13.36
C ASP A 15 -7.87 7.45 11.93
N PHE A 16 -7.01 8.38 11.53
CA PHE A 16 -7.05 8.98 10.19
C PHE A 16 -6.74 7.95 9.08
N ILE A 17 -5.72 7.11 9.25
CA ILE A 17 -5.38 6.09 8.24
C ILE A 17 -6.44 4.99 8.14
N HIS A 18 -7.26 4.82 9.18
CA HIS A 18 -8.44 3.95 9.16
C HIS A 18 -9.68 4.62 8.55
N SER A 19 -9.65 5.94 8.35
CA SER A 19 -10.79 6.68 7.83
C SER A 19 -11.02 6.43 6.33
N PRO A 20 -12.25 6.63 5.83
CA PRO A 20 -12.54 6.65 4.39
C PRO A 20 -11.78 7.73 3.62
N ILE A 21 -11.42 8.84 4.30
CA ILE A 21 -10.70 9.97 3.71
C ILE A 21 -9.30 9.53 3.28
N TRP A 22 -8.66 8.67 4.07
CA TRP A 22 -7.40 8.03 3.69
C TRP A 22 -7.60 6.84 2.76
N SER A 23 -8.40 5.85 3.21
CA SER A 23 -8.45 4.54 2.57
C SER A 23 -9.01 4.59 1.14
N ALA A 24 -9.99 5.44 0.85
CA ALA A 24 -10.59 5.52 -0.49
C ALA A 24 -9.58 6.00 -1.57
N PRO A 25 -8.91 7.15 -1.44
CA PRO A 25 -7.95 7.60 -2.44
C PRO A 25 -6.70 6.70 -2.51
N VAL A 26 -6.18 6.23 -1.36
CA VAL A 26 -4.99 5.37 -1.31
C VAL A 26 -5.27 4.04 -2.02
N ARG A 27 -6.36 3.35 -1.67
CA ARG A 27 -6.73 2.09 -2.32
C ARG A 27 -7.00 2.27 -3.81
N THR A 28 -7.65 3.35 -4.20
CA THR A 28 -7.91 3.66 -5.61
C THR A 28 -6.62 3.84 -6.40
N PHE A 29 -5.65 4.58 -5.83
CA PHE A 29 -4.34 4.77 -6.43
C PHE A 29 -3.61 3.43 -6.61
N ILE A 30 -3.53 2.62 -5.55
CA ILE A 30 -2.81 1.34 -5.58
C ILE A 30 -3.43 0.42 -6.65
N ASN A 31 -4.77 0.24 -6.63
CA ASN A 31 -5.48 -0.59 -7.61
C ASN A 31 -5.23 -0.17 -9.06
N ALA A 32 -5.15 1.14 -9.32
CA ALA A 32 -4.99 1.66 -10.68
C ALA A 32 -3.55 1.53 -11.22
N ASN A 33 -2.55 1.36 -10.34
CA ASN A 33 -1.14 1.45 -10.72
C ASN A 33 -0.32 0.18 -10.40
N CYS A 34 -0.88 -0.80 -9.70
CA CYS A 34 -0.12 -1.99 -9.27
C CYS A 34 0.19 -2.99 -10.39
N LEU A 35 -0.43 -2.89 -11.57
CA LEU A 35 -0.29 -3.89 -12.64
C LEU A 35 1.16 -4.09 -13.12
N ILE A 36 1.97 -3.03 -13.16
CA ILE A 36 3.39 -3.08 -13.56
C ILE A 36 4.33 -3.69 -12.49
N PHE A 37 3.79 -4.03 -11.31
CA PHE A 37 4.56 -4.61 -10.22
C PHE A 37 4.34 -6.11 -10.19
N GLU A 38 5.19 -6.83 -10.90
CA GLU A 38 5.19 -8.30 -10.97
C GLU A 38 6.27 -8.88 -10.05
N TYR A 39 6.12 -10.15 -9.65
CA TYR A 39 7.22 -10.88 -9.03
C TYR A 39 8.14 -11.30 -10.17
N ASP A 40 9.35 -10.72 -10.24
CA ASP A 40 10.35 -11.12 -11.22
C ASP A 40 10.57 -12.65 -11.10
N ASP A 41 10.27 -13.40 -12.16
CA ASP A 41 10.79 -14.76 -12.31
C ASP A 41 12.27 -14.60 -12.68
N ASP A 42 13.14 -14.54 -11.67
CA ASP A 42 14.58 -14.24 -11.73
C ASP A 42 15.44 -15.23 -12.57
N ASP A 43 14.89 -16.01 -13.50
CA ASP A 43 15.61 -17.14 -14.15
C ASP A 43 16.10 -16.88 -15.59
N ASP A 44 15.77 -15.76 -16.24
CA ASP A 44 16.23 -15.50 -17.62
C ASP A 44 17.43 -14.52 -17.67
N ASN A 45 18.59 -15.06 -18.05
CA ASN A 45 19.87 -14.37 -18.21
C ASN A 45 20.00 -13.68 -19.59
N ASP A 46 18.93 -13.10 -20.15
CA ASP A 46 18.98 -12.53 -21.51
C ASP A 46 19.34 -11.03 -21.49
N THR A 47 20.37 -10.65 -22.24
CA THR A 47 20.97 -9.30 -22.21
C THR A 47 20.05 -8.23 -22.81
N ASN A 48 19.04 -8.62 -23.60
CA ASN A 48 18.02 -7.72 -24.12
C ASN A 48 16.97 -7.29 -23.08
N GLU A 49 16.80 -8.08 -22.02
CA GLU A 49 15.86 -7.85 -20.91
C GLU A 49 16.31 -6.68 -20.01
N SER A 50 17.60 -6.35 -20.05
CA SER A 50 18.19 -5.28 -19.23
C SER A 50 17.63 -3.89 -19.55
N ASN A 51 17.33 -3.58 -20.82
CA ASN A 51 16.79 -2.26 -21.19
C ASN A 51 15.31 -2.13 -20.83
N GLU A 52 14.52 -3.19 -21.02
CA GLU A 52 13.10 -3.22 -20.67
C GLU A 52 12.91 -3.13 -19.14
N LYS A 53 13.72 -3.87 -18.38
CA LYS A 53 13.74 -3.80 -16.90
C LYS A 53 14.07 -2.40 -16.38
N LEU A 54 14.98 -1.67 -17.04
CA LEU A 54 15.29 -0.29 -16.69
C LEU A 54 14.11 0.66 -16.94
N VAL A 55 13.40 0.50 -18.07
CA VAL A 55 12.20 1.29 -18.38
C VAL A 55 11.09 1.02 -17.37
N ILE A 56 10.83 -0.26 -17.05
CA ILE A 56 9.85 -0.67 -16.03
C ILE A 56 10.20 -0.07 -14.66
N LEU A 57 11.47 -0.15 -14.25
CA LEU A 57 11.93 0.43 -12.98
C LEU A 57 11.74 1.96 -12.95
N GLU A 58 11.98 2.65 -14.07
CA GLU A 58 11.75 4.10 -14.17
C GLU A 58 10.25 4.44 -14.02
N GLU A 59 9.37 3.67 -14.66
CA GLU A 59 7.93 3.82 -14.51
C GLU A 59 7.46 3.55 -13.08
N GLN A 60 7.97 2.50 -12.43
CA GLN A 60 7.69 2.22 -11.02
C GLN A 60 8.12 3.36 -10.10
N LYS A 61 9.29 3.98 -10.35
CA LYS A 61 9.75 5.18 -9.61
C LYS A 61 8.89 6.41 -9.86
N ASN A 62 8.36 6.58 -11.07
CA ASN A 62 7.41 7.65 -11.39
C ASN A 62 6.09 7.46 -10.63
N ILE A 63 5.56 6.24 -10.60
CA ILE A 63 4.38 5.89 -9.80
C ILE A 63 4.64 6.13 -8.31
N PHE A 64 5.80 5.71 -7.80
CA PHE A 64 6.20 5.98 -6.42
C PHE A 64 6.19 7.48 -6.11
N THR A 65 6.78 8.32 -6.97
CA THR A 65 6.75 9.78 -6.79
C THR A 65 5.33 10.34 -6.73
N LYS A 66 4.40 9.80 -7.52
CA LYS A 66 2.97 10.17 -7.47
C LYS A 66 2.33 9.71 -6.16
N TYR A 67 2.67 8.53 -5.67
CA TYR A 67 2.20 8.00 -4.39
C TYR A 67 2.65 8.87 -3.22
N GLN A 68 3.92 9.27 -3.20
CA GLN A 68 4.46 10.18 -2.18
C GLN A 68 3.67 11.48 -2.12
N ARG A 69 3.40 12.09 -3.28
CA ARG A 69 2.61 13.33 -3.37
C ARG A 69 1.18 13.14 -2.86
N LEU A 70 0.56 11.99 -3.11
CA LEU A 70 -0.78 11.67 -2.62
C LEU A 70 -0.77 11.60 -1.08
N VAL A 71 0.15 10.82 -0.51
CA VAL A 71 0.27 10.68 0.94
C VAL A 71 0.62 12.01 1.60
N ASP A 72 1.57 12.76 1.05
CA ASP A 72 1.93 14.09 1.55
C ASP A 72 0.73 15.05 1.54
N ALA A 73 -0.11 15.01 0.50
CA ALA A 73 -1.31 15.83 0.43
C ALA A 73 -2.33 15.44 1.50
N LEU A 74 -2.55 14.15 1.74
CA LEU A 74 -3.46 13.64 2.77
C LEU A 74 -2.98 14.01 4.18
N VAL A 75 -1.71 13.76 4.47
CA VAL A 75 -1.09 14.07 5.77
C VAL A 75 -1.05 15.59 6.01
N THR A 76 -0.77 16.38 4.96
CA THR A 76 -0.83 17.85 5.05
C THR A 76 -2.25 18.35 5.31
N SER A 77 -3.27 17.69 4.75
CA SER A 77 -4.67 18.02 5.04
C SER A 77 -4.99 17.78 6.51
N LEU A 78 -4.61 16.60 7.05
CA LEU A 78 -4.79 16.28 8.46
C LEU A 78 -4.14 17.31 9.38
N GLY A 79 -2.88 17.71 9.09
CA GLY A 79 -2.18 18.71 9.87
C GLY A 79 -2.87 20.07 9.88
N LYS A 80 -3.42 20.50 8.73
CA LYS A 80 -4.18 21.76 8.64
C LYS A 80 -5.49 21.70 9.43
N ASP A 81 -6.18 20.56 9.40
CA ASP A 81 -7.46 20.38 10.10
C ASP A 81 -7.28 20.37 11.62
N LEU A 82 -6.10 19.98 12.10
CA LEU A 82 -5.74 19.92 13.52
C LEU A 82 -4.94 21.14 14.01
N ASP A 83 -4.68 22.13 13.14
CA ASP A 83 -3.81 23.29 13.40
C ASP A 83 -2.40 22.90 13.91
N LEU A 84 -1.89 21.76 13.42
CA LEU A 84 -0.57 21.22 13.74
C LEU A 84 0.49 21.71 12.76
N ASP A 85 1.72 21.90 13.25
CA ASP A 85 2.84 22.18 12.34
C ASP A 85 3.23 20.94 11.53
N ARG A 86 3.72 21.16 10.30
CA ARG A 86 4.15 20.07 9.41
C ARG A 86 5.17 19.14 10.08
N ASN A 87 6.06 19.69 10.90
CA ASN A 87 7.08 18.90 11.57
C ASN A 87 6.49 17.95 12.63
N GLU A 88 5.40 18.34 13.30
CA GLU A 88 4.75 17.54 14.34
C GLU A 88 4.03 16.34 13.74
N VAL A 89 3.24 16.56 12.68
CA VAL A 89 2.54 15.47 11.97
C VAL A 89 3.54 14.54 11.29
N THR A 90 4.62 15.09 10.72
CA THR A 90 5.65 14.28 10.05
C THR A 90 6.35 13.33 11.01
N LYS A 91 6.55 13.73 12.27
CA LYS A 91 7.12 12.88 13.34
C LYS A 91 6.17 11.75 13.70
N ALA A 92 4.87 12.03 13.83
CA ALA A 92 3.87 10.99 14.10
C ALA A 92 3.72 9.97 12.95
N CYS A 93 4.03 10.37 11.72
CA CYS A 93 4.06 9.49 10.54
C CYS A 93 5.41 8.79 10.31
N GLN A 94 6.34 8.82 11.28
CA GLN A 94 7.61 8.09 11.16
C GLN A 94 7.40 6.62 11.50
N ILE A 95 8.17 5.76 10.82
CA ILE A 95 8.25 4.35 11.13
C ILE A 95 8.83 4.22 12.55
N PRO A 96 8.13 3.59 13.50
CA PRO A 96 8.66 3.40 14.85
C PRO A 96 9.95 2.57 14.78
N VAL A 97 10.98 3.03 15.50
CA VAL A 97 12.33 2.43 15.49
C VAL A 97 12.33 0.97 16.00
N SER A 98 11.36 0.62 16.84
CA SER A 98 11.04 -0.75 17.24
C SER A 98 9.78 -1.20 16.51
N LEU A 99 9.94 -1.65 15.28
CA LEU A 99 8.84 -2.18 14.49
C LEU A 99 8.43 -3.53 15.09
N ASP A 100 7.34 -3.55 15.85
CA ASP A 100 6.69 -4.80 16.22
C ASP A 100 6.05 -5.37 14.93
N GLU A 101 6.29 -6.65 14.63
CA GLU A 101 5.73 -7.33 13.44
C GLU A 101 4.19 -7.23 13.41
N SER A 102 3.55 -7.04 14.58
CA SER A 102 2.11 -6.82 14.70
C SER A 102 1.62 -5.53 14.03
N ILE A 103 2.43 -4.46 13.98
CA ILE A 103 2.04 -3.16 13.39
C ILE A 103 2.14 -3.21 11.87
N LEU A 104 3.12 -3.93 11.32
CA LEU A 104 3.20 -4.20 9.88
C LEU A 104 2.12 -5.16 9.38
N SER A 105 1.47 -5.91 10.30
CA SER A 105 0.35 -6.78 9.93
C SER A 105 -0.87 -5.95 9.49
N ASP A 106 -0.93 -4.68 9.86
CA ASP A 106 -1.97 -3.77 9.42
C ASP A 106 -1.57 -3.05 8.12
N GLU A 107 -2.25 -3.41 7.04
CA GLU A 107 -2.08 -2.84 5.70
C GLU A 107 -2.18 -1.30 5.68
N ARG A 108 -2.95 -0.68 6.59
CA ARG A 108 -3.07 0.78 6.62
C ARG A 108 -1.76 1.46 7.04
N TYR A 109 -1.04 0.86 7.99
CA TYR A 109 0.29 1.32 8.39
C TYR A 109 1.33 1.00 7.31
N GLU A 110 1.24 -0.19 6.68
CA GLU A 110 2.06 -0.54 5.51
C GLU A 110 1.94 0.53 4.40
N GLN A 111 0.71 0.97 4.09
CA GLN A 111 0.44 2.04 3.13
C GLN A 111 1.10 3.37 3.54
N LEU A 112 0.97 3.79 4.79
CA LEU A 112 1.56 5.04 5.28
C LEU A 112 3.09 5.01 5.16
N TYR A 113 3.73 3.94 5.63
CA TYR A 113 5.19 3.82 5.65
C TYR A 113 5.78 3.63 4.25
N SER A 114 5.03 3.00 3.34
CA SER A 114 5.43 2.85 1.94
C SER A 114 5.68 4.19 1.25
N ALA A 115 5.17 5.32 1.74
CA ALA A 115 5.47 6.63 1.14
C ALA A 115 6.95 7.06 1.32
N ARG A 116 7.69 6.43 2.23
CA ARG A 116 9.08 6.82 2.55
C ARG A 116 10.11 5.80 2.10
N ASP A 117 9.67 4.58 1.81
CA ASP A 117 10.50 3.46 1.44
C ASP A 117 10.00 2.84 0.12
N PHE A 118 10.85 2.90 -0.90
CA PHE A 118 10.52 2.39 -2.23
C PHE A 118 10.40 0.85 -2.24
N GLU A 119 11.19 0.14 -1.44
CA GLU A 119 11.14 -1.32 -1.38
C GLU A 119 9.84 -1.80 -0.72
N LEU A 120 9.45 -1.15 0.38
CA LEU A 120 8.17 -1.42 1.04
C LEU A 120 7.01 -1.11 0.09
N PHE A 121 7.09 0.01 -0.64
CA PHE A 121 6.13 0.35 -1.67
C PHE A 121 6.03 -0.70 -2.78
N GLN A 122 7.17 -1.17 -3.31
CA GLN A 122 7.19 -2.22 -4.33
C GLN A 122 6.56 -3.53 -3.81
N ASN A 123 6.86 -3.93 -2.56
CA ASN A 123 6.26 -5.10 -1.94
C ASN A 123 4.73 -4.96 -1.83
N MET A 124 4.25 -3.82 -1.33
CA MET A 124 2.82 -3.51 -1.23
C MET A 124 2.12 -3.56 -2.60
N MET A 125 2.74 -2.97 -3.63
CA MET A 125 2.18 -2.94 -4.98
C MET A 125 2.15 -4.35 -5.61
N ARG A 126 3.23 -5.15 -5.47
CA ARG A 126 3.27 -6.55 -5.94
C ARG A 126 2.22 -7.41 -5.27
N LYS A 127 2.11 -7.33 -3.93
CA LYS A 127 1.09 -8.02 -3.15
C LYS A 127 -0.31 -7.68 -3.66
N ARG A 128 -0.58 -6.39 -3.91
CA ARG A 128 -1.89 -5.97 -4.42
C ARG A 128 -2.14 -6.45 -5.85
N ASN A 129 -1.15 -6.41 -6.74
CA ASN A 129 -1.25 -6.94 -8.09
C ASN A 129 -1.64 -8.42 -8.09
N LEU A 130 -0.94 -9.22 -7.28
CA LEU A 130 -1.24 -10.64 -7.13
C LEU A 130 -2.68 -10.88 -6.64
N ILE A 131 -3.15 -10.11 -5.66
CA ILE A 131 -4.55 -10.18 -5.19
C ILE A 131 -5.52 -9.89 -6.34
N LEU A 132 -5.28 -8.84 -7.14
CA LEU A 132 -6.14 -8.52 -8.29
C LEU A 132 -6.14 -9.63 -9.35
N GLN A 133 -4.98 -10.23 -9.62
CA GLN A 133 -4.87 -11.35 -10.56
C GLN A 133 -5.64 -12.58 -10.06
N LEU A 134 -5.53 -12.90 -8.77
CA LEU A 134 -6.30 -13.98 -8.14
C LEU A 134 -7.81 -13.71 -8.18
N GLN A 135 -8.24 -12.48 -7.88
CA GLN A 135 -9.64 -12.08 -7.98
C GLN A 135 -10.18 -12.21 -9.42
N ALA A 136 -9.40 -11.80 -10.42
CA ALA A 136 -9.75 -11.94 -11.83
C ALA A 136 -9.88 -13.41 -12.23
N LEU A 137 -8.95 -14.26 -11.80
CA LEU A 137 -8.97 -15.70 -12.05
C LEU A 137 -10.22 -16.36 -11.43
N ILE A 138 -10.53 -16.04 -10.19
CA ILE A 138 -11.74 -16.54 -9.50
C ILE A 138 -13.00 -16.07 -10.24
N SER A 139 -13.04 -14.80 -10.66
CA SER A 139 -14.17 -14.24 -11.41
C SER A 139 -14.43 -14.99 -12.71
N LEU A 140 -13.36 -15.35 -13.44
CA LEU A 140 -13.46 -16.15 -14.67
C LEU A 140 -13.94 -17.57 -14.37
N GLN A 141 -13.39 -18.23 -13.34
CA GLN A 141 -13.79 -19.60 -12.98
C GLN A 141 -15.27 -19.68 -12.57
N LEU A 142 -15.79 -18.68 -11.86
CA LEU A 142 -17.20 -18.57 -11.50
C LEU A 142 -18.08 -18.38 -12.75
N GLN A 143 -17.69 -17.49 -13.66
CA GLN A 143 -18.42 -17.24 -14.90
C GLN A 143 -18.53 -18.50 -15.77
N TRP A 144 -17.50 -19.35 -15.74
CA TRP A 144 -17.43 -20.57 -16.56
C TRP A 144 -17.96 -21.81 -15.82
N GLY A 145 -18.44 -21.66 -14.59
CA GLY A 145 -19.00 -22.74 -13.78
C GLY A 145 -17.98 -23.79 -13.32
N LEU A 146 -16.69 -23.44 -13.32
CA LEU A 146 -15.59 -24.32 -12.89
C LEU A 146 -15.52 -24.45 -11.35
N ILE A 147 -15.98 -23.43 -10.63
CA ILE A 147 -16.14 -23.42 -9.18
C ILE A 147 -17.54 -22.95 -8.81
N LYS A 148 -18.13 -23.49 -7.75
CA LYS A 148 -19.40 -23.00 -7.21
C LYS A 148 -19.14 -21.99 -6.08
N PRO A 149 -20.05 -21.04 -5.84
CA PRO A 149 -19.90 -20.05 -4.77
C PRO A 149 -19.61 -20.64 -3.38
N GLY A 150 -20.07 -21.87 -3.10
CA GLY A 150 -19.84 -22.57 -1.83
C GLY A 150 -18.64 -23.53 -1.78
N ASP A 151 -17.89 -23.72 -2.87
CA ASP A 151 -16.69 -24.59 -2.89
C ASP A 151 -15.45 -23.86 -2.34
N THR A 152 -15.40 -22.55 -2.51
CA THR A 152 -14.46 -21.66 -1.84
C THR A 152 -14.97 -21.37 -0.45
N ARG A 153 -14.42 -22.04 0.57
CA ARG A 153 -14.60 -21.66 1.99
C ARG A 153 -14.60 -20.14 2.10
N ASP A 154 -15.72 -19.60 2.56
CA ASP A 154 -16.13 -18.19 2.51
C ASP A 154 -15.07 -17.18 3.01
N ASP A 155 -14.06 -17.64 3.75
CA ASP A 155 -13.01 -16.80 4.31
C ASP A 155 -11.99 -16.28 3.28
N LEU A 156 -11.68 -17.03 2.20
CA LEU A 156 -10.62 -16.62 1.25
C LEU A 156 -11.10 -15.58 0.24
N ILE A 157 -12.34 -15.70 -0.25
CA ILE A 157 -12.89 -14.74 -1.22
C ILE A 157 -13.25 -13.41 -0.54
N VAL A 158 -13.85 -13.45 0.66
CA VAL A 158 -14.22 -12.24 1.40
C VAL A 158 -13.01 -11.53 2.00
N SER A 159 -11.93 -12.25 2.33
CA SER A 159 -10.67 -11.61 2.77
C SER A 159 -9.86 -11.00 1.63
N LEU A 160 -10.08 -11.44 0.39
CA LEU A 160 -9.42 -10.89 -0.80
C LEU A 160 -10.19 -9.73 -1.43
N LEU A 161 -11.52 -9.64 -1.26
CA LEU A 161 -12.40 -8.56 -1.75
C LEU A 161 -12.34 -7.30 -0.88
#